data_AF-A0A2T0AKK5-F1
#
_entry.id   AF-A0A2T0AKK5-F1
#
_cell.length_a   1.000
_cell.length_b   1.000
_cell.length_c   1.000
_cell.angle_alpha   90.00
_cell.angle_beta   90.00
_cell.angle_gamma   90.00
#
_symmetry.space_group_name_H-M   'P 1'
#
loop_
_entity.id
_entity.type
_entity.pdbx_description
1 polymer ?
#
loop_
_entity_poly.entity_id
_entity_poly.type
_entity_poly.pdbx_seq_one_letter_code
_entity_poly.pdbx_strand_id
1 'polypeptide(L)'
;MIDEKQCEPVNVLSDDWSKAKCDKYDYMMAVFCGGAAGLIDVFFVGDPLTSVLGKKVDNVADGFVKKAAHFFWKNDKRTKGKSKDMPKTLEQCISYLEQAFPVNYDARYAKDLAVEKGVLDGMRPINHHLLALAHSPDPIGLIFSIIDQFMGYATFIDKGKIIHAIPQKTSGAIPYLQGTNLPSMVFCGFVNWIGHIISDLVGSSSTRKPGKIGRGAGIPMPFYELFLLCDFGNFDGKTFAETMISVFEEGYDARFGVTMAIPVVINELMIKVLWTVRQKFIRKKTWKESIPTSKHADLRIMLIVGNGTLCLVDGADAAVHGITEGNIVSFICHLNLVGWVRLVMLVLKELRIRFGPIIDQALNQFVDKILSDLRTPAEKERICAFYGRLEVYDKYLTELLAEFVAAVEKEYQELYIEIEATFDDTRNSSDRAEHSVKLAQVSGVDESRIVKSRKDLDDLFG
;
A
#
# COMPACT_ATOMS: atom_id res chain seq x y z
N MET A 1 19.96 61.03 -9.63
CA MET A 1 19.21 60.29 -10.67
C MET A 1 19.96 59.01 -10.98
N ILE A 2 19.70 57.98 -10.19
CA ILE A 2 19.95 56.58 -10.58
C ILE A 2 18.58 55.95 -10.48
N ASP A 3 18.15 55.43 -11.62
CA ASP A 3 16.81 54.98 -11.95
C ASP A 3 16.41 53.80 -11.05
N GLU A 4 15.63 54.07 -10.00
CA GLU A 4 14.87 53.05 -9.27
C GLU A 4 13.80 52.52 -10.23
N LYS A 5 14.18 51.51 -11.02
CA LYS A 5 13.19 50.64 -11.65
C LYS A 5 12.38 49.98 -10.53
N GLN A 6 11.20 50.55 -10.27
CA GLN A 6 10.10 49.91 -9.57
C GLN A 6 9.86 48.54 -10.22
N CYS A 7 10.35 47.49 -9.57
CA CYS A 7 9.96 46.13 -9.90
C CYS A 7 8.63 45.91 -9.21
N GLU A 8 7.53 46.16 -9.92
CA GLU A 8 6.23 45.76 -9.43
C GLU A 8 6.23 44.24 -9.16
N PRO A 9 5.61 43.80 -8.05
CA PRO A 9 5.42 42.37 -7.81
C PRO A 9 4.53 41.84 -8.93
N VAL A 10 5.11 41.10 -9.87
CA VAL A 10 4.34 40.36 -10.87
C VAL A 10 3.38 39.48 -10.08
N ASN A 11 2.09 39.78 -10.21
CA ASN A 11 1.04 39.02 -9.56
C ASN A 11 0.97 37.69 -10.32
N VAL A 12 1.73 36.69 -9.84
CA VAL A 12 1.85 35.39 -10.51
C VAL A 12 0.52 34.66 -10.35
N LEU A 13 -0.25 34.63 -11.44
CA LEU A 13 -1.50 33.87 -11.52
C LEU A 13 -1.18 32.37 -11.52
N SER A 14 -2.10 31.54 -11.02
CA SER A 14 -2.00 30.07 -11.02
C SER A 14 -1.72 29.48 -12.42
N ASP A 15 -2.05 30.22 -13.48
CA ASP A 15 -1.88 29.86 -14.88
C ASP A 15 -0.41 29.89 -15.35
N ASP A 16 0.49 30.60 -14.66
CA ASP A 16 1.92 30.62 -14.98
C ASP A 16 2.61 29.31 -14.61
N TRP A 17 2.16 28.65 -13.53
CA TRP A 17 2.77 27.39 -13.08
C TRP A 17 2.37 26.21 -13.96
N SER A 18 1.16 26.23 -14.51
CA SER A 18 0.63 25.18 -15.37
C SER A 18 1.27 25.19 -16.77
N LYS A 19 1.77 26.35 -17.22
CA LYS A 19 2.38 26.55 -18.55
C LYS A 19 3.91 26.70 -18.52
N ALA A 20 4.54 26.63 -17.34
CA ALA A 20 5.98 26.76 -17.19
C ALA A 20 6.75 25.75 -18.05
N LYS A 21 7.73 26.23 -18.81
CA LYS A 21 8.57 25.41 -19.69
C LYS A 21 9.94 25.18 -19.05
N CYS A 22 10.45 23.96 -19.19
CA CYS A 22 11.83 23.65 -18.83
C CYS A 22 12.81 24.37 -19.76
N ASP A 23 13.87 24.90 -19.18
CA ASP A 23 15.04 25.36 -19.92
C ASP A 23 16.15 24.29 -19.94
N LYS A 24 17.23 24.57 -20.68
CA LYS A 24 18.35 23.61 -20.84
C LYS A 24 18.99 23.18 -19.51
N TYR A 25 18.99 24.06 -18.50
CA TYR A 25 19.58 23.73 -17.20
C TYR A 25 18.63 22.87 -16.38
N ASP A 26 17.32 23.07 -16.51
CA ASP A 26 16.30 22.20 -15.92
C ASP A 26 16.47 20.76 -16.40
N TYR A 27 16.63 20.56 -17.72
CA TYR A 27 16.93 19.24 -18.29
C TYR A 27 18.27 18.69 -17.81
N MET A 28 19.33 19.50 -17.79
CA MET A 28 20.66 19.06 -17.36
C MET A 28 20.68 18.61 -15.90
N MET A 29 20.02 19.34 -14.99
CA MET A 29 19.89 18.94 -13.58
C MET A 29 19.08 17.65 -13.44
N ALA A 30 17.98 17.51 -14.20
CA ALA A 30 17.16 16.31 -14.17
C ALA A 30 17.94 15.07 -14.64
N VAL A 31 18.67 15.17 -15.76
CA VAL A 31 19.53 14.10 -16.28
C VAL A 31 20.65 13.77 -15.27
N PHE A 32 21.29 14.78 -14.67
CA PHE A 32 22.31 14.55 -13.66
C PHE A 32 21.77 13.77 -12.45
N CYS A 33 20.63 14.19 -11.89
CA CYS A 33 19.99 13.49 -10.77
C CYS A 33 19.60 12.06 -11.15
N GLY A 34 19.00 11.88 -12.32
CA GLY A 34 18.58 10.57 -12.81
C GLY A 34 19.75 9.62 -13.05
N GLY A 35 20.83 10.11 -13.66
CA GLY A 35 22.06 9.35 -13.87
C GLY A 35 22.72 8.97 -12.54
N ALA A 36 22.82 9.91 -11.59
CA ALA A 36 23.36 9.62 -10.26
C ALA A 36 22.54 8.55 -9.52
N ALA A 37 21.20 8.63 -9.59
CA ALA A 37 20.33 7.62 -9.00
C ALA A 37 20.40 6.27 -9.71
N GLY A 38 20.53 6.25 -11.04
CA GLY A 38 20.78 5.02 -11.81
C GLY A 38 22.10 4.35 -11.44
N LEU A 39 23.17 5.12 -11.19
CA LEU A 39 24.42 4.54 -10.68
C LEU A 39 24.26 4.00 -9.25
N ILE A 40 23.46 4.66 -8.40
CA ILE A 40 23.16 4.13 -7.07
C ILE A 40 22.44 2.78 -7.18
N ASP A 41 21.51 2.68 -8.11
CA ASP A 41 20.76 1.46 -8.38
C ASP A 41 21.70 0.31 -8.80
N VAL A 42 22.49 0.52 -9.86
CA VAL A 42 23.44 -0.48 -10.38
C VAL A 42 24.43 -0.95 -9.30
N PHE A 43 25.07 -0.03 -8.58
CA PHE A 43 26.15 -0.41 -7.65
C PHE A 43 25.69 -0.85 -6.26
N PHE A 44 24.49 -0.44 -5.82
CA PHE A 44 24.06 -0.69 -4.45
C PHE A 44 22.73 -1.43 -4.31
N VAL A 45 21.85 -1.37 -5.32
CA VAL A 45 20.64 -2.20 -5.39
C VAL A 45 20.98 -3.53 -6.05
N GLY A 46 21.46 -3.55 -7.30
CA GLY A 46 21.86 -4.78 -8.01
C GLY A 46 20.76 -5.84 -8.03
N ASP A 47 21.11 -7.10 -7.75
CA ASP A 47 20.15 -8.21 -7.64
C ASP A 47 19.73 -8.52 -6.18
N PRO A 48 18.60 -9.21 -5.95
CA PRO A 48 18.06 -9.47 -4.61
C PRO A 48 18.97 -10.25 -3.66
N LEU A 49 19.88 -11.08 -4.17
CA LEU A 49 20.72 -11.96 -3.36
C LEU A 49 22.04 -11.30 -2.98
N THR A 50 22.65 -10.53 -3.88
CA THR A 50 23.95 -9.89 -3.63
C THR A 50 23.85 -8.46 -3.09
N SER A 51 22.68 -7.81 -3.25
CA SER A 51 22.40 -6.42 -2.90
C SER A 51 23.03 -5.92 -1.61
N VAL A 52 23.74 -4.79 -1.68
CA VAL A 52 24.35 -4.12 -0.51
C VAL A 52 23.29 -3.39 0.29
N LEU A 53 22.40 -2.63 -0.37
CA LEU A 53 21.28 -1.96 0.30
C LEU A 53 20.22 -2.97 0.74
N GLY A 54 19.98 -4.03 -0.03
CA GLY A 54 19.02 -5.08 0.29
C GLY A 54 19.30 -5.73 1.64
N LYS A 55 20.58 -6.07 1.93
CA LYS A 55 20.99 -6.59 3.25
C LYS A 55 20.67 -5.62 4.40
N LYS A 56 20.77 -4.30 4.17
CA LYS A 56 20.40 -3.31 5.19
C LYS A 56 18.90 -3.24 5.38
N VAL A 57 18.14 -3.29 4.29
CA VAL A 57 16.66 -3.30 4.32
C VAL A 57 16.15 -4.56 5.02
N ASP A 58 16.75 -5.73 4.74
CA ASP A 58 16.42 -6.99 5.43
C ASP A 58 16.62 -6.87 6.95
N ASN A 59 17.72 -6.26 7.41
CA ASN A 59 17.96 -6.02 8.84
C ASN A 59 16.93 -5.07 9.47
N VAL A 60 16.49 -4.05 8.71
CA VAL A 60 15.42 -3.14 9.15
C VAL A 60 14.10 -3.89 9.25
N ALA A 61 13.77 -4.74 8.27
CA ALA A 61 12.58 -5.58 8.28
C ALA A 61 12.58 -6.55 9.47
N ASP A 62 13.70 -7.23 9.74
CA ASP A 62 13.86 -8.08 10.92
C ASP A 62 13.62 -7.32 12.23
N GLY A 63 14.16 -6.09 12.32
CA GLY A 63 13.97 -5.21 13.47
C GLY A 63 12.51 -4.77 13.63
N PHE A 64 11.83 -4.49 12.52
CA PHE A 64 10.41 -4.14 12.50
C PHE A 64 9.55 -5.31 12.99
N VAL A 65 9.75 -6.52 12.45
CA VAL A 65 9.01 -7.73 12.85
C VAL A 65 9.22 -8.03 14.34
N LYS A 66 10.44 -7.90 14.86
CA LYS A 66 10.71 -8.05 16.29
C LYS A 66 9.93 -7.04 17.14
N LYS A 67 9.96 -5.76 16.75
CA LYS A 67 9.22 -4.69 17.46
C LYS A 67 7.71 -4.94 17.42
N ALA A 68 7.17 -5.33 16.27
CA ALA A 68 5.76 -5.66 16.12
C ALA A 68 5.37 -6.86 17.00
N ALA A 69 6.15 -7.94 16.98
CA ALA A 69 5.93 -9.10 17.83
C ALA A 69 5.95 -8.74 19.33
N HIS A 70 6.90 -7.91 19.77
CA HIS A 70 6.94 -7.42 21.16
C HIS A 70 5.74 -6.56 21.51
N PHE A 71 5.32 -5.67 20.61
CA PHE A 71 4.13 -4.84 20.79
C PHE A 71 2.88 -5.70 20.95
N PHE A 72 2.65 -6.64 20.04
CA PHE A 72 1.49 -7.53 20.11
C PHE A 72 1.55 -8.44 21.34
N TRP A 73 2.71 -9.02 21.67
CA TRP A 73 2.86 -9.90 22.83
C TRP A 73 2.56 -9.19 24.16
N LYS A 74 2.96 -7.92 24.30
CA LYS A 74 2.66 -7.12 25.50
C LYS A 74 1.16 -6.85 25.65
N ASN A 75 0.45 -6.69 24.54
CA ASN A 75 -0.99 -6.40 24.52
C ASN A 75 -1.87 -7.66 24.42
N ASP A 76 -1.27 -8.83 24.18
CA ASP A 76 -1.97 -10.10 24.09
C ASP A 76 -2.39 -10.59 25.48
N LYS A 77 -3.71 -10.60 25.73
CA LYS A 77 -4.31 -11.06 26.99
C LYS A 77 -4.57 -12.57 27.03
N ARG A 78 -4.23 -13.32 25.98
CA ARG A 78 -4.47 -14.77 25.92
C ARG A 78 -3.64 -15.49 26.97
N THR A 79 -4.28 -16.41 27.69
CA THR A 79 -3.64 -17.29 28.69
C THR A 79 -3.29 -18.66 28.11
N LYS A 80 -3.89 -19.04 26.99
CA LYS A 80 -3.60 -20.26 26.22
C LYS A 80 -3.10 -19.88 24.82
N GLY A 81 -2.10 -20.59 24.32
CA GLY A 81 -1.49 -20.33 23.00
C GLY A 81 -0.51 -19.15 22.96
N LYS A 82 -0.42 -18.35 24.03
CA LYS A 82 0.61 -17.33 24.19
C LYS A 82 1.90 -17.94 24.77
N SER A 83 3.05 -17.57 24.21
CA SER A 83 4.36 -17.91 24.80
C SER A 83 4.48 -17.35 26.22
N LYS A 84 4.94 -18.18 27.17
CA LYS A 84 5.16 -17.79 28.58
C LYS A 84 6.12 -16.61 28.70
N ASP A 85 7.21 -16.66 27.94
CA ASP A 85 8.21 -15.60 27.89
C ASP A 85 8.06 -14.77 26.62
N MET A 86 8.44 -13.50 26.69
CA MET A 86 8.49 -12.62 25.53
C MET A 86 9.47 -13.18 24.48
N PRO A 87 9.07 -13.30 23.20
CA PRO A 87 9.94 -13.85 22.15
C PRO A 87 11.21 -13.00 22.00
N LYS A 88 12.39 -13.64 21.96
CA LYS A 88 13.70 -12.95 21.93
C LYS A 88 14.37 -13.05 20.56
N THR A 89 14.34 -14.24 19.95
CA THR A 89 14.92 -14.47 18.62
C THR A 89 13.93 -14.09 17.52
N LEU A 90 14.43 -13.89 16.29
CA LEU A 90 13.56 -13.62 15.14
C LEU A 90 12.60 -14.79 14.88
N GLU A 91 13.09 -16.03 14.93
CA GLU A 91 12.27 -17.25 14.85
C GLU A 91 11.11 -17.23 15.85
N GLN A 92 11.39 -16.89 17.12
CA GLN A 92 10.36 -16.84 18.16
C GLN A 92 9.34 -15.72 17.90
N CYS A 93 9.79 -14.56 17.39
CA CYS A 93 8.90 -13.46 17.05
C CYS A 93 7.97 -13.83 15.90
N ILE A 94 8.49 -14.44 14.83
CA ILE A 94 7.70 -14.91 13.69
C ILE A 94 6.70 -15.97 14.17
N SER A 95 7.16 -16.98 14.90
CA SER A 95 6.30 -18.05 15.40
C SER A 95 5.20 -17.54 16.33
N TYR A 96 5.48 -16.51 17.13
CA TYR A 96 4.47 -15.85 17.96
C TYR A 96 3.40 -15.16 17.10
N LEU A 97 3.81 -14.42 16.08
CA LEU A 97 2.89 -13.71 15.17
C LEU A 97 2.02 -14.70 14.38
N GLU A 98 2.61 -15.76 13.81
CA GLU A 98 1.89 -16.86 13.13
C GLU A 98 0.79 -17.47 14.03
N GLN A 99 1.04 -17.58 15.34
CA GLN A 99 0.07 -18.09 16.34
C GLN A 99 -0.92 -17.03 16.84
N ALA A 100 -0.54 -15.76 16.81
CA ALA A 100 -1.38 -14.65 17.23
C ALA A 100 -2.41 -14.28 16.16
N PHE A 101 -2.05 -14.46 14.90
CA PHE A 101 -2.85 -14.10 13.75
C PHE A 101 -3.04 -15.30 12.82
N PRO A 102 -3.69 -16.38 13.29
CA PRO A 102 -3.90 -17.58 12.48
C PRO A 102 -4.84 -17.29 11.32
N VAL A 103 -4.44 -17.74 10.13
CA VAL A 103 -5.23 -17.63 8.89
C VAL A 103 -5.40 -19.01 8.26
N ASN A 104 -6.47 -19.19 7.48
CA ASN A 104 -6.78 -20.46 6.83
C ASN A 104 -6.17 -20.59 5.43
N TYR A 105 -5.53 -19.55 4.90
CA TYR A 105 -4.95 -19.52 3.55
C TYR A 105 -3.43 -19.74 3.50
N ASP A 106 -2.79 -20.05 4.63
CA ASP A 106 -1.34 -20.25 4.75
C ASP A 106 -0.89 -21.70 4.43
N ALA A 107 -1.44 -22.29 3.37
CA ALA A 107 -1.07 -23.65 2.95
C ALA A 107 0.28 -23.64 2.22
N ARG A 108 1.23 -24.46 2.67
CA ARG A 108 2.61 -24.47 2.15
C ARG A 108 2.80 -25.33 0.91
N TYR A 109 1.93 -26.32 0.71
CA TYR A 109 1.98 -27.29 -0.38
C TYR A 109 0.58 -27.67 -0.83
N ALA A 110 0.42 -28.12 -2.08
CA ALA A 110 -0.85 -28.63 -2.58
C ALA A 110 -1.41 -29.79 -1.75
N LYS A 111 -0.55 -30.62 -1.15
CA LYS A 111 -0.96 -31.71 -0.24
C LYS A 111 -1.58 -31.24 1.08
N ASP A 112 -1.42 -29.96 1.43
CA ASP A 112 -2.08 -29.37 2.60
C ASP A 112 -3.51 -28.90 2.24
N LEU A 113 -3.93 -29.04 0.97
CA LEU A 113 -5.20 -28.61 0.40
C LEU A 113 -6.01 -29.79 -0.18
N ALA A 114 -7.33 -29.66 -0.18
CA ALA A 114 -8.26 -30.60 -0.81
C ALA A 114 -8.45 -30.21 -2.29
N VAL A 115 -7.43 -30.50 -3.10
CA VAL A 115 -7.42 -30.24 -4.54
C VAL A 115 -7.17 -31.51 -5.34
N GLU A 116 -7.61 -31.52 -6.59
CA GLU A 116 -7.35 -32.62 -7.53
C GLU A 116 -5.85 -32.75 -7.81
N LYS A 117 -5.42 -33.96 -8.19
CA LYS A 117 -4.02 -34.24 -8.52
C LYS A 117 -3.61 -33.45 -9.77
N GLY A 118 -2.55 -32.65 -9.66
CA GLY A 118 -2.04 -31.80 -10.75
C GLY A 118 -2.54 -30.35 -10.69
N VAL A 119 -3.27 -29.97 -9.63
CA VAL A 119 -3.61 -28.58 -9.32
C VAL A 119 -2.63 -28.06 -8.26
N LEU A 120 -2.07 -26.86 -8.46
CA LEU A 120 -1.07 -26.24 -7.58
C LEU A 120 0.19 -27.10 -7.37
N ASP A 121 0.52 -27.96 -8.33
CA ASP A 121 1.64 -28.89 -8.30
C ASP A 121 3.02 -28.20 -8.26
N GLY A 122 3.11 -26.94 -8.70
CA GLY A 122 4.27 -26.08 -8.54
C GLY A 122 4.40 -25.38 -7.18
N MET A 123 3.38 -25.47 -6.31
CA MET A 123 3.33 -24.75 -5.03
C MET A 123 4.31 -25.34 -4.00
N ARG A 124 5.15 -24.46 -3.45
CA ARG A 124 6.23 -24.76 -2.51
C ARG A 124 6.32 -23.67 -1.44
N PRO A 125 6.98 -23.92 -0.29
CA PRO A 125 7.12 -22.90 0.76
C PRO A 125 7.78 -21.61 0.31
N ILE A 126 8.60 -21.64 -0.75
CA ILE A 126 9.28 -20.45 -1.27
C ILE A 126 8.35 -19.53 -2.08
N ASN A 127 7.28 -20.07 -2.70
CA ASN A 127 6.42 -19.32 -3.62
C ASN A 127 4.96 -19.21 -3.16
N HIS A 128 4.55 -19.91 -2.11
CA HIS A 128 3.15 -19.90 -1.66
C HIS A 128 2.66 -18.50 -1.26
N HIS A 129 3.50 -17.63 -0.68
CA HIS A 129 3.12 -16.23 -0.39
C HIS A 129 2.77 -15.44 -1.67
N LEU A 130 3.29 -15.83 -2.82
CA LEU A 130 2.93 -15.21 -4.09
C LEU A 130 1.68 -15.88 -4.68
N LEU A 131 1.60 -17.21 -4.66
CA LEU A 131 0.49 -17.95 -5.26
C LEU A 131 -0.83 -17.74 -4.50
N ALA A 132 -0.80 -17.63 -3.18
CA ALA A 132 -1.97 -17.37 -2.35
C ALA A 132 -2.25 -15.85 -2.28
N LEU A 133 -3.37 -15.43 -2.87
CA LEU A 133 -3.71 -14.01 -3.06
C LEU A 133 -3.68 -13.21 -1.77
N ALA A 134 -4.14 -13.83 -0.68
CA ALA A 134 -4.29 -13.20 0.62
C ALA A 134 -2.97 -12.72 1.25
N HIS A 135 -1.80 -13.17 0.78
CA HIS A 135 -0.50 -12.70 1.29
C HIS A 135 0.01 -11.43 0.59
N SER A 136 -0.70 -10.93 -0.43
CA SER A 136 -0.30 -9.73 -1.17
C SER A 136 -0.61 -8.46 -0.36
N PRO A 137 0.36 -7.58 -0.07
CA PRO A 137 0.16 -6.41 0.79
C PRO A 137 -0.50 -5.23 0.05
N ASP A 138 -1.70 -5.47 -0.48
CA ASP A 138 -2.47 -4.53 -1.28
C ASP A 138 -3.99 -4.74 -1.08
N PRO A 139 -4.85 -3.89 -1.66
CA PRO A 139 -6.30 -4.03 -1.51
C PRO A 139 -6.87 -5.35 -2.03
N ILE A 140 -6.25 -5.99 -3.03
CA ILE A 140 -6.72 -7.26 -3.59
C ILE A 140 -6.46 -8.36 -2.57
N GLY A 141 -5.22 -8.45 -2.06
CA GLY A 141 -4.86 -9.40 -1.02
C GLY A 141 -5.69 -9.23 0.25
N LEU A 142 -6.01 -7.99 0.66
CA LEU A 142 -6.90 -7.73 1.78
C LEU A 142 -8.32 -8.26 1.55
N ILE A 143 -8.91 -7.99 0.37
CA ILE A 143 -10.26 -8.45 0.03
C ILE A 143 -10.32 -9.98 0.08
N PHE A 144 -9.36 -10.65 -0.57
CA PHE A 144 -9.31 -12.11 -0.58
C PHE A 144 -9.02 -12.69 0.79
N SER A 145 -8.17 -12.06 1.60
CA SER A 145 -7.94 -12.46 2.98
C SER A 145 -9.22 -12.44 3.83
N ILE A 146 -10.05 -11.41 3.70
CA ILE A 146 -11.32 -11.33 4.43
C ILE A 146 -12.28 -12.41 3.92
N ILE A 147 -12.42 -12.56 2.60
CA ILE A 147 -13.31 -13.57 1.99
C ILE A 147 -12.88 -14.98 2.42
N ASP A 148 -11.60 -15.30 2.27
CA ASP A 148 -11.03 -16.61 2.59
C ASP A 148 -11.25 -16.97 4.06
N GLN A 149 -11.03 -16.01 4.98
CA GLN A 149 -11.32 -16.20 6.41
C GLN A 149 -12.80 -16.49 6.66
N PHE A 150 -13.71 -15.73 6.04
CA PHE A 150 -15.15 -15.89 6.22
C PHE A 150 -15.68 -17.21 5.64
N MET A 151 -15.15 -17.60 4.49
CA MET A 151 -15.63 -18.75 3.73
C MET A 151 -14.93 -20.06 4.11
N GLY A 152 -13.78 -19.99 4.80
CA GLY A 152 -13.01 -21.15 5.23
C GLY A 152 -12.23 -21.85 4.12
N TYR A 153 -12.09 -21.23 2.94
CA TYR A 153 -11.22 -21.69 1.85
C TYR A 153 -10.05 -20.72 1.65
N ALA A 154 -9.10 -21.12 0.82
CA ALA A 154 -7.96 -20.31 0.40
C ALA A 154 -8.01 -20.07 -1.12
N THR A 155 -7.71 -18.86 -1.55
CA THR A 155 -7.72 -18.47 -2.97
C THR A 155 -6.30 -18.31 -3.53
N PHE A 156 -6.03 -19.03 -4.61
CA PHE A 156 -4.73 -19.04 -5.30
C PHE A 156 -4.85 -18.56 -6.75
N ILE A 157 -3.76 -18.06 -7.32
CA ILE A 157 -3.59 -17.92 -8.76
C ILE A 157 -2.46 -18.82 -9.23
N ASP A 158 -2.76 -19.71 -10.19
CA ASP A 158 -1.77 -20.55 -10.85
C ASP A 158 -2.15 -20.75 -12.32
N LYS A 159 -1.17 -20.70 -13.22
CA LYS A 159 -1.35 -20.86 -14.68
C LYS A 159 -2.52 -20.01 -15.22
N GLY A 160 -2.57 -18.74 -14.83
CA GLY A 160 -3.59 -17.78 -15.28
C GLY A 160 -4.99 -18.00 -14.71
N LYS A 161 -5.17 -18.93 -13.75
CA LYS A 161 -6.49 -19.30 -13.20
C LYS A 161 -6.57 -19.01 -11.71
N ILE A 162 -7.74 -18.51 -11.30
CA ILE A 162 -8.11 -18.40 -9.88
C ILE A 162 -8.61 -19.76 -9.41
N ILE A 163 -8.06 -20.25 -8.30
CA ILE A 163 -8.33 -21.58 -7.75
C ILE A 163 -8.73 -21.41 -6.29
N HIS A 164 -9.93 -21.88 -5.93
CA HIS A 164 -10.36 -21.98 -4.54
C HIS A 164 -10.08 -23.39 -4.01
N ALA A 165 -9.43 -23.47 -2.85
CA ALA A 165 -9.04 -24.73 -2.25
C ALA A 165 -9.33 -24.75 -0.75
N ILE A 166 -9.84 -25.88 -0.25
CA ILE A 166 -10.13 -26.05 1.18
C ILE A 166 -8.88 -26.62 1.87
N PRO A 167 -8.39 -26.03 2.96
CA PRO A 167 -7.28 -26.58 3.74
C PRO A 167 -7.65 -27.94 4.37
N GLN A 168 -6.81 -28.96 4.18
CA GLN A 168 -6.99 -30.28 4.83
C GLN A 168 -6.49 -30.31 6.27
N LYS A 169 -5.49 -29.49 6.56
CA LYS A 169 -4.96 -29.32 7.91
C LYS A 169 -5.29 -27.92 8.38
N THR A 170 -6.34 -27.80 9.15
CA THR A 170 -6.57 -26.60 9.95
C THR A 170 -5.63 -26.64 11.16
N SER A 171 -4.97 -25.51 11.43
CA SER A 171 -4.27 -25.35 12.70
C SER A 171 -5.29 -25.55 13.83
N GLY A 172 -4.87 -26.14 14.96
CA GLY A 172 -5.72 -26.19 16.16
C GLY A 172 -5.96 -24.81 16.78
N ALA A 173 -5.31 -23.75 16.27
CA ALA A 173 -5.61 -22.37 16.62
C ALA A 173 -6.88 -21.94 15.86
N ILE A 174 -7.86 -21.47 16.61
CA ILE A 174 -9.14 -21.01 16.08
C ILE A 174 -8.88 -19.68 15.35
N PRO A 175 -9.11 -19.59 14.02
CA PRO A 175 -9.05 -18.33 13.29
C PRO A 175 -9.96 -17.32 13.99
N TYR A 176 -9.41 -16.19 14.41
CA TYR A 176 -10.18 -15.21 15.16
C TYR A 176 -11.02 -14.38 14.19
N LEU A 177 -12.11 -14.93 13.66
CA LEU A 177 -13.27 -14.12 13.30
C LEU A 177 -14.07 -13.80 14.59
N GLN A 178 -13.39 -13.19 15.57
CA GLN A 178 -13.93 -12.94 16.92
C GLN A 178 -14.80 -11.68 16.98
N GLY A 179 -15.75 -11.57 16.05
CA GLY A 179 -16.78 -10.54 16.09
C GLY A 179 -18.11 -11.13 16.56
N THR A 180 -18.86 -10.38 17.36
CA THR A 180 -20.27 -10.70 17.67
C THR A 180 -21.23 -10.19 16.60
N ASN A 181 -20.73 -9.39 15.66
CA ASN A 181 -21.48 -8.81 14.55
C ASN A 181 -20.58 -8.64 13.31
N LEU A 182 -21.19 -8.37 12.16
CA LEU A 182 -20.47 -8.26 10.89
C LEU A 182 -19.33 -7.20 10.92
N PRO A 183 -19.53 -5.96 11.43
CA PRO A 183 -18.44 -4.99 11.52
C PRO A 183 -17.23 -5.47 12.33
N SER A 184 -17.48 -6.10 13.49
CA SER A 184 -16.40 -6.63 14.33
C SER A 184 -15.70 -7.83 13.68
N MET A 185 -16.42 -8.68 12.95
CA MET A 185 -15.81 -9.78 12.19
C MET A 185 -14.90 -9.27 11.06
N VAL A 186 -15.34 -8.25 10.32
CA VAL A 186 -14.54 -7.60 9.27
C VAL A 186 -13.29 -6.96 9.87
N PHE A 187 -13.42 -6.24 10.98
CA PHE A 187 -12.28 -5.67 11.69
C PHE A 187 -11.28 -6.74 12.15
N CYS A 188 -11.76 -7.84 12.75
CA CYS A 188 -10.90 -8.94 13.15
C CYS A 188 -10.19 -9.58 11.95
N GLY A 189 -10.88 -9.79 10.83
CA GLY A 189 -10.29 -10.30 9.59
C GLY A 189 -9.17 -9.39 9.06
N PHE A 190 -9.38 -8.07 9.10
CA PHE A 190 -8.37 -7.07 8.74
C PHE A 190 -7.15 -7.10 9.68
N VAL A 191 -7.36 -7.20 10.99
CA VAL A 191 -6.27 -7.26 11.98
C VAL A 191 -5.46 -8.56 11.84
N ASN A 192 -6.13 -9.70 11.63
CA ASN A 192 -5.47 -10.98 11.36
C ASN A 192 -4.59 -10.89 10.12
N TRP A 193 -5.11 -10.30 9.05
CA TRP A 193 -4.36 -10.12 7.80
C TRP A 193 -3.09 -9.29 8.01
N ILE A 194 -3.20 -8.14 8.69
CA ILE A 194 -2.02 -7.31 9.01
C ILE A 194 -1.00 -8.11 9.80
N GLY A 195 -1.43 -8.78 10.87
CA GLY A 195 -0.54 -9.51 11.74
C GLY A 195 0.17 -10.67 11.03
N HIS A 196 -0.55 -11.37 10.15
CA HIS A 196 -0.04 -12.48 9.34
C HIS A 196 0.95 -12.01 8.27
N ILE A 197 0.64 -10.91 7.56
CA ILE A 197 1.59 -10.31 6.60
C ILE A 197 2.88 -9.85 7.31
N ILE A 198 2.79 -9.33 8.53
CA ILE A 198 3.97 -8.92 9.30
C ILE A 198 4.87 -10.12 9.62
N SER A 199 4.32 -11.30 9.96
CA SER A 199 5.15 -12.50 10.14
C SER A 199 5.85 -12.90 8.84
N ASP A 200 5.12 -12.88 7.73
CA ASP A 200 5.61 -13.39 6.44
C ASP A 200 6.63 -12.47 5.77
N LEU A 201 6.69 -11.19 6.17
CA LEU A 201 7.60 -10.18 5.60
C LEU A 201 9.07 -10.64 5.56
N VAL A 202 9.49 -11.43 6.54
CA VAL A 202 10.88 -11.91 6.70
C VAL A 202 11.01 -13.44 6.57
N GLY A 203 9.97 -14.08 6.04
CA GLY A 203 9.85 -15.53 5.89
C GLY A 203 9.48 -16.27 7.17
N SER A 204 9.50 -17.60 7.11
CA SER A 204 8.99 -18.43 8.19
C SER A 204 9.98 -18.68 9.31
N SER A 205 9.44 -19.00 10.49
CA SER A 205 10.20 -19.46 11.66
C SER A 205 11.21 -20.58 11.32
N SER A 206 10.85 -21.48 10.40
CA SER A 206 11.70 -22.61 9.98
C SER A 206 12.95 -22.22 9.17
N THR A 207 12.91 -21.07 8.49
CA THR A 207 14.01 -20.55 7.67
C THR A 207 14.92 -19.61 8.46
N ARG A 208 14.38 -18.95 9.50
CA ARG A 208 15.06 -17.93 10.32
C ARG A 208 15.58 -18.45 11.66
N LYS A 209 15.72 -19.78 11.81
CA LYS A 209 16.26 -20.41 13.02
C LYS A 209 17.72 -20.02 13.27
N PRO A 210 18.16 -19.87 14.53
CA PRO A 210 19.57 -19.70 14.86
C PRO A 210 20.42 -20.81 14.22
N GLY A 211 21.47 -20.41 13.49
CA GLY A 211 22.35 -21.33 12.74
C GLY A 211 21.94 -21.58 11.29
N LYS A 212 20.78 -21.07 10.83
CA LYS A 212 20.46 -21.00 9.40
C LYS A 212 20.82 -19.63 8.82
N ILE A 213 21.33 -19.63 7.59
CA ILE A 213 21.84 -18.45 6.87
C ILE A 213 20.83 -17.95 5.81
N GLY A 214 19.67 -18.61 5.67
CA GLY A 214 18.68 -18.29 4.63
C GLY A 214 17.96 -16.95 4.88
N ARG A 215 17.76 -16.18 3.80
CA ARG A 215 16.99 -14.92 3.79
C ARG A 215 15.49 -15.12 4.10
N GLY A 216 14.97 -16.31 3.78
CA GLY A 216 13.53 -16.64 3.85
C GLY A 216 12.75 -16.02 2.69
N ALA A 217 11.63 -16.62 2.28
CA ALA A 217 10.72 -16.01 1.31
C ALA A 217 9.93 -14.90 1.99
N GLY A 218 10.06 -13.66 1.51
CA GLY A 218 9.20 -12.56 1.97
C GLY A 218 7.80 -12.64 1.38
N ILE A 219 7.02 -11.59 1.58
CA ILE A 219 5.73 -11.37 0.88
C ILE A 219 5.97 -10.73 -0.50
N PRO A 220 5.08 -10.93 -1.47
CA PRO A 220 5.16 -10.25 -2.76
C PRO A 220 5.10 -8.72 -2.61
N MET A 221 5.66 -8.00 -3.58
CA MET A 221 5.39 -6.56 -3.69
C MET A 221 3.89 -6.33 -3.96
N PRO A 222 3.34 -5.17 -3.54
CA PRO A 222 1.95 -4.83 -3.87
C PRO A 222 1.67 -4.99 -5.36
N PHE A 223 0.56 -5.68 -5.70
CA PHE A 223 0.12 -5.95 -7.07
C PHE A 223 1.00 -6.89 -7.89
N TYR A 224 2.00 -7.55 -7.31
CA TYR A 224 2.85 -8.51 -8.02
C TYR A 224 2.09 -9.79 -8.40
N GLU A 225 1.09 -10.17 -7.62
CA GLU A 225 0.19 -11.30 -7.88
C GLU A 225 -0.58 -11.17 -9.20
N LEU A 226 -0.77 -9.96 -9.72
CA LEU A 226 -1.38 -9.74 -11.03
C LEU A 226 -0.57 -10.34 -12.18
N PHE A 227 0.75 -10.48 -12.02
CA PHE A 227 1.58 -11.14 -13.04
C PHE A 227 1.21 -12.62 -13.22
N LEU A 228 0.61 -13.26 -12.21
CA LEU A 228 0.19 -14.66 -12.28
C LEU A 228 -1.01 -14.87 -13.22
N LEU A 229 -1.76 -13.82 -13.52
CA LEU A 229 -2.85 -13.83 -14.51
C LEU A 229 -2.33 -13.76 -15.94
N CYS A 230 -1.07 -13.34 -16.13
CA CYS A 230 -0.45 -13.19 -17.44
C CYS A 230 0.18 -14.51 -17.92
N ASP A 231 -0.65 -15.54 -18.07
CA ASP A 231 -0.22 -16.86 -18.56
C ASP A 231 -0.13 -16.90 -20.09
N PHE A 232 0.86 -16.20 -20.63
CA PHE A 232 1.13 -16.15 -22.07
C PHE A 232 2.64 -16.09 -22.36
N GLY A 233 2.97 -16.33 -23.63
CA GLY A 233 4.34 -16.26 -24.14
C GLY A 233 5.20 -17.47 -23.77
N ASN A 234 6.44 -17.44 -24.26
CA ASN A 234 7.45 -18.44 -23.96
C ASN A 234 8.78 -17.71 -23.75
N PHE A 235 9.19 -17.63 -22.50
CA PHE A 235 10.39 -16.96 -22.04
C PHE A 235 11.27 -18.04 -21.39
N ASP A 236 12.28 -18.50 -22.12
CA ASP A 236 13.18 -19.59 -21.70
C ASP A 236 12.45 -20.88 -21.26
N GLY A 237 11.38 -21.24 -21.99
CA GLY A 237 10.60 -22.45 -21.75
C GLY A 237 9.49 -22.29 -20.70
N LYS A 238 9.28 -21.08 -20.17
CA LYS A 238 8.26 -20.74 -19.18
C LYS A 238 7.27 -19.71 -19.73
N THR A 239 6.04 -19.69 -19.22
CA THR A 239 5.13 -18.56 -19.48
C THR A 239 5.60 -17.31 -18.72
N PHE A 240 5.04 -16.14 -19.03
CA PHE A 240 5.38 -14.93 -18.28
C PHE A 240 5.04 -15.06 -16.79
N ALA A 241 3.88 -15.63 -16.45
CA ALA A 241 3.49 -15.93 -15.07
C ALA A 241 4.53 -16.83 -14.35
N GLU A 242 4.95 -17.94 -14.98
CA GLU A 242 5.98 -18.84 -14.44
C GLU A 242 7.36 -18.18 -14.29
N THR A 243 7.69 -17.27 -15.20
CA THR A 243 8.90 -16.46 -15.13
C THR A 243 8.87 -15.54 -13.91
N MET A 244 7.75 -14.84 -13.68
CA MET A 244 7.60 -13.94 -12.53
C MET A 244 7.54 -14.69 -11.19
N ILE A 245 7.03 -15.92 -11.16
CA ILE A 245 7.18 -16.82 -10.00
C ILE A 245 8.66 -17.10 -9.75
N SER A 246 9.43 -17.41 -10.80
CA SER A 246 10.86 -17.71 -10.66
C SER A 246 11.65 -16.50 -10.17
N VAL A 247 11.35 -15.30 -10.67
CA VAL A 247 11.93 -14.03 -10.20
C VAL A 247 11.63 -13.79 -8.72
N PHE A 248 10.39 -14.06 -8.29
CA PHE A 248 10.04 -13.96 -6.88
C PHE A 248 10.80 -14.97 -6.00
N GLU A 249 10.99 -16.21 -6.49
CA GLU A 249 11.79 -17.25 -5.81
C GLU A 249 13.26 -16.84 -5.60
N GLU A 250 13.82 -16.00 -6.47
CA GLU A 250 15.17 -15.39 -6.31
C GLU A 250 15.21 -14.26 -5.27
N GLY A 251 14.08 -13.94 -4.62
CA GLY A 251 14.00 -12.97 -3.53
C GLY A 251 13.52 -11.58 -3.96
N TYR A 252 12.92 -11.46 -5.14
CA TYR A 252 12.31 -10.23 -5.67
C TYR A 252 10.97 -9.93 -4.96
N ASP A 253 11.05 -9.76 -3.64
CA ASP A 253 9.94 -9.62 -2.70
C ASP A 253 9.76 -8.17 -2.23
N ALA A 254 8.81 -7.91 -1.32
CA ALA A 254 8.53 -6.56 -0.83
C ALA A 254 9.75 -5.86 -0.20
N ARG A 255 10.68 -6.60 0.43
CA ARG A 255 11.90 -6.03 1.01
C ARG A 255 12.84 -5.55 -0.10
N PHE A 256 12.96 -6.33 -1.18
CA PHE A 256 13.69 -5.89 -2.36
C PHE A 256 12.99 -4.73 -3.07
N GLY A 257 11.66 -4.70 -3.12
CA GLY A 257 10.87 -3.55 -3.56
C GLY A 257 11.20 -2.26 -2.81
N VAL A 258 11.33 -2.32 -1.47
CA VAL A 258 11.79 -1.18 -0.67
C VAL A 258 13.22 -0.77 -1.04
N THR A 259 14.08 -1.73 -1.34
CA THR A 259 15.47 -1.48 -1.76
C THR A 259 15.51 -0.73 -3.10
N MET A 260 14.76 -1.20 -4.09
CA MET A 260 14.59 -0.56 -5.40
C MET A 260 14.00 0.85 -5.30
N ALA A 261 13.16 1.12 -4.30
CA ALA A 261 12.57 2.45 -4.09
C ALA A 261 13.59 3.51 -3.62
N ILE A 262 14.72 3.11 -3.02
CA ILE A 262 15.74 4.04 -2.49
C ILE A 262 16.28 4.99 -3.57
N PRO A 263 16.86 4.51 -4.69
CA PRO A 263 17.35 5.41 -5.75
C PRO A 263 16.25 6.26 -6.36
N VAL A 264 15.03 5.74 -6.49
CA VAL A 264 13.86 6.48 -7.01
C VAL A 264 13.51 7.68 -6.11
N VAL A 265 13.49 7.48 -4.79
CA VAL A 265 13.24 8.56 -3.82
C VAL A 265 14.37 9.57 -3.83
N ILE A 266 15.64 9.12 -3.86
CA ILE A 266 16.80 10.01 -3.93
C ILE A 266 16.73 10.90 -5.17
N ASN A 267 16.46 10.33 -6.34
CA ASN A 267 16.29 11.07 -7.59
C ASN A 267 15.24 12.19 -7.46
N GLU A 268 14.06 11.84 -6.94
CA GLU A 268 12.96 12.78 -6.76
C GLU A 268 13.32 13.91 -5.78
N LEU A 269 13.95 13.57 -4.65
CA LEU A 269 14.38 14.57 -3.66
C LEU A 269 15.46 15.50 -4.21
N MET A 270 16.46 14.96 -4.91
CA MET A 270 17.53 15.76 -5.54
C MET A 270 16.96 16.75 -6.56
N ILE A 271 16.06 16.30 -7.44
CA ILE A 271 15.39 17.16 -8.42
C ILE A 271 14.61 18.27 -7.73
N LYS A 272 13.80 17.94 -6.72
CA LYS A 272 12.99 18.91 -5.98
C LYS A 272 13.86 19.95 -5.28
N VAL A 273 14.95 19.55 -4.64
CA VAL A 273 15.88 20.46 -3.97
C VAL A 273 16.55 21.41 -4.98
N LEU A 274 17.13 20.87 -6.06
CA LEU A 274 17.79 21.70 -7.08
C LEU A 274 16.81 22.65 -7.76
N TRP A 275 15.60 22.17 -8.05
CA TRP A 275 14.53 23.00 -8.59
C TRP A 275 14.16 24.13 -7.62
N THR A 276 13.94 23.84 -6.34
CA THR A 276 13.59 24.87 -5.33
C THR A 276 14.70 25.91 -5.19
N VAL A 277 15.96 25.48 -5.12
CA VAL A 277 17.12 26.40 -5.07
C VAL A 277 17.14 27.31 -6.31
N ARG A 278 16.91 26.75 -7.50
CA ARG A 278 16.86 27.52 -8.74
C ARG A 278 15.69 28.51 -8.77
N GLN A 279 14.47 28.10 -8.39
CA GLN A 279 13.32 29.00 -8.35
C GLN A 279 13.58 30.18 -7.40
N LYS A 280 14.11 29.89 -6.21
CA LYS A 280 14.33 30.90 -5.19
C LYS A 280 15.47 31.86 -5.54
N PHE A 281 16.65 31.32 -5.84
CA PHE A 281 17.87 32.12 -5.89
C PHE A 281 18.20 32.63 -7.28
N ILE A 282 17.85 31.89 -8.34
CA ILE A 282 18.14 32.26 -9.73
C ILE A 282 16.95 33.01 -10.33
N ARG A 283 15.75 32.43 -10.24
CA ARG A 283 14.52 33.05 -10.79
C ARG A 283 13.87 34.07 -9.85
N LYS A 284 14.46 34.31 -8.67
CA LYS A 284 14.05 35.31 -7.67
C LYS A 284 12.58 35.19 -7.22
N LYS A 285 12.00 33.98 -7.30
CA LYS A 285 10.63 33.73 -6.83
C LYS A 285 10.54 33.77 -5.30
N THR A 286 9.32 33.92 -4.78
CA THR A 286 9.06 33.83 -3.34
C THR A 286 9.25 32.40 -2.84
N TRP A 287 9.38 32.22 -1.52
CA TRP A 287 9.46 30.89 -0.91
C TRP A 287 8.20 30.07 -1.18
N LYS A 288 7.03 30.71 -1.12
CA LYS A 288 5.73 30.08 -1.37
C LYS A 288 5.62 29.51 -2.79
N GLU A 289 6.19 30.23 -3.77
CA GLU A 289 6.24 29.80 -5.18
C GLU A 289 7.33 28.78 -5.48
N SER A 290 8.29 28.61 -4.56
CA SER A 290 9.42 27.69 -4.70
C SER A 290 9.18 26.35 -3.98
N ILE A 291 7.96 26.14 -3.46
CA ILE A 291 7.57 24.86 -2.84
C ILE A 291 7.38 23.82 -3.97
N PRO A 292 8.09 22.69 -3.93
CA PRO A 292 8.10 21.73 -5.03
C PRO A 292 6.81 20.88 -5.05
N THR A 293 5.75 21.45 -5.62
CA THR A 293 4.44 20.81 -5.77
C THR A 293 4.18 20.33 -7.19
N SER A 294 3.22 19.41 -7.37
CA SER A 294 2.81 18.94 -8.70
C SER A 294 2.13 20.01 -9.57
N LYS A 295 1.90 21.21 -9.04
CA LYS A 295 1.31 22.33 -9.81
C LYS A 295 2.28 22.87 -10.86
N HIS A 296 3.58 22.77 -10.62
CA HIS A 296 4.63 23.30 -11.49
C HIS A 296 4.92 22.37 -12.67
N ALA A 297 4.62 22.82 -13.89
CA ALA A 297 4.81 22.03 -15.10
C ALA A 297 6.28 21.72 -15.41
N ASP A 298 7.18 22.68 -15.17
CA ASP A 298 8.62 22.48 -15.32
C ASP A 298 9.14 21.39 -14.37
N LEU A 299 8.74 21.42 -13.09
CA LEU A 299 9.10 20.38 -12.12
C LEU A 299 8.59 18.99 -12.54
N ARG A 300 7.34 18.87 -13.00
CA ARG A 300 6.79 17.59 -13.46
C ARG A 300 7.61 17.00 -14.61
N ILE A 301 8.02 17.83 -15.57
CA ILE A 301 8.85 17.39 -16.69
C ILE A 301 10.26 17.03 -16.23
N MET A 302 10.86 17.79 -15.32
CA MET A 302 12.15 17.40 -14.71
C MET A 302 12.07 16.03 -14.04
N LEU A 303 10.99 15.74 -13.29
CA LEU A 303 10.79 14.44 -12.66
C LEU A 303 10.67 13.31 -13.69
N ILE A 304 9.96 13.52 -14.81
CA ILE A 304 9.88 12.54 -15.91
C ILE A 304 11.26 12.29 -16.51
N VAL A 305 12.01 13.35 -16.83
CA VAL A 305 13.35 13.24 -17.45
C VAL A 305 14.33 12.55 -16.52
N GLY A 306 14.31 12.90 -15.24
CA GLY A 306 15.17 12.27 -14.24
C GLY A 306 14.84 10.79 -14.03
N ASN A 307 13.55 10.43 -13.91
CA ASN A 307 13.17 9.01 -13.81
C ASN A 307 13.44 8.25 -15.11
N GLY A 308 13.27 8.88 -16.26
CA GLY A 308 13.62 8.31 -17.56
C GLY A 308 15.11 8.02 -17.70
N THR A 309 15.96 8.92 -17.19
CA THR A 309 17.41 8.73 -17.18
C THR A 309 17.81 7.60 -16.22
N LEU A 310 17.21 7.54 -15.03
CA LEU A 310 17.41 6.43 -14.08
C LEU A 310 17.06 5.09 -14.75
N CYS A 311 15.86 4.97 -15.32
CA CYS A 311 15.39 3.74 -15.97
C CYS A 311 16.24 3.36 -17.20
N LEU A 312 16.83 4.34 -17.88
CA LEU A 312 17.77 4.08 -18.99
C LEU A 312 19.06 3.41 -18.51
N VAL A 313 19.62 3.90 -17.40
CA VAL A 313 20.83 3.32 -16.81
C VAL A 313 20.54 1.93 -16.25
N ASP A 314 19.46 1.80 -15.47
CA ASP A 314 18.96 0.54 -14.92
C ASP A 314 18.69 -0.51 -16.03
N GLY A 315 17.89 -0.15 -17.05
CA GLY A 315 17.56 -1.06 -18.14
C GLY A 315 18.78 -1.49 -18.95
N ALA A 316 19.80 -0.63 -19.07
CA ALA A 316 21.06 -1.00 -19.72
C ALA A 316 21.85 -2.02 -18.88
N ASP A 317 21.92 -1.83 -17.56
CA ASP A 317 22.57 -2.76 -16.64
C ASP A 317 21.86 -4.12 -16.60
N ALA A 318 20.54 -4.12 -16.44
CA ALA A 318 19.71 -5.31 -16.51
C ALA A 318 19.90 -6.07 -17.83
N ALA A 319 19.96 -5.36 -18.96
CA ALA A 319 20.22 -5.95 -20.28
C ALA A 319 21.60 -6.62 -20.37
N VAL A 320 22.65 -6.00 -19.81
CA VAL A 320 23.98 -6.60 -19.75
C VAL A 320 23.93 -7.91 -18.97
N HIS A 321 23.34 -7.92 -17.78
CA HIS A 321 23.22 -9.12 -16.94
C HIS A 321 22.42 -10.23 -17.61
N GLY A 322 21.26 -9.90 -18.20
CA GLY A 322 20.44 -10.83 -18.96
C GLY A 322 21.17 -11.48 -20.14
N ILE A 323 22.00 -10.72 -20.86
CA ILE A 323 22.81 -11.24 -21.97
C ILE A 323 23.95 -12.11 -21.44
N THR A 324 24.64 -11.70 -20.37
CA THR A 324 25.79 -12.44 -19.83
C THR A 324 25.40 -13.76 -19.18
N GLU A 325 24.25 -13.81 -18.52
CA GLU A 325 23.77 -15.01 -17.82
C GLU A 325 22.85 -15.88 -18.69
N GLY A 326 22.35 -15.31 -19.81
CA GLY A 326 21.59 -16.04 -20.82
C GLY A 326 20.20 -16.47 -20.39
N ASN A 327 19.57 -15.76 -19.44
CA ASN A 327 18.23 -16.06 -18.95
C ASN A 327 17.48 -14.76 -18.60
N ILE A 328 16.22 -14.68 -18.99
CA ILE A 328 15.31 -13.57 -18.68
C ILE A 328 15.11 -13.32 -17.17
N VAL A 329 15.18 -14.36 -16.33
CA VAL A 329 15.03 -14.22 -14.87
C VAL A 329 16.12 -13.31 -14.31
N SER A 330 17.36 -13.46 -14.81
CA SER A 330 18.47 -12.60 -14.41
C SER A 330 18.25 -11.15 -14.84
N PHE A 331 17.80 -10.93 -16.08
CA PHE A 331 17.42 -9.60 -16.57
C PHE A 331 16.42 -8.94 -15.63
N ILE A 332 15.34 -9.63 -15.26
CA ILE A 332 14.28 -9.05 -14.42
C ILE A 332 14.78 -8.84 -12.98
N CYS A 333 15.61 -9.73 -12.44
CA CYS A 333 16.18 -9.58 -11.10
C CYS A 333 17.04 -8.32 -10.95
N HIS A 334 17.67 -7.86 -12.03
CA HIS A 334 18.46 -6.62 -12.06
C HIS A 334 17.65 -5.40 -12.47
N LEU A 335 16.40 -5.56 -12.91
CA LEU A 335 15.56 -4.45 -13.35
C LEU A 335 14.90 -3.78 -12.14
N ASN A 336 14.94 -2.45 -12.04
CA ASN A 336 14.26 -1.70 -10.99
C ASN A 336 12.77 -1.47 -11.32
N LEU A 337 11.93 -2.47 -11.02
CA LEU A 337 10.49 -2.40 -11.29
C LEU A 337 9.81 -1.16 -10.68
N VAL A 338 10.24 -0.72 -9.49
CA VAL A 338 9.68 0.47 -8.83
C VAL A 338 9.97 1.74 -9.63
N GLY A 339 11.17 1.87 -10.18
CA GLY A 339 11.59 2.97 -11.05
C GLY A 339 10.78 3.02 -12.34
N TRP A 340 10.62 1.87 -13.01
CA TRP A 340 9.82 1.76 -14.23
C TRP A 340 8.35 2.10 -14.00
N VAL A 341 7.73 1.54 -12.95
CA VAL A 341 6.35 1.87 -12.58
C VAL A 341 6.21 3.36 -12.26
N ARG A 342 7.18 3.94 -11.54
CA ARG A 342 7.19 5.37 -11.23
C ARG A 342 7.23 6.22 -12.50
N LEU A 343 8.11 5.89 -13.45
CA LEU A 343 8.21 6.59 -14.73
C LEU A 343 6.90 6.52 -15.52
N VAL A 344 6.32 5.32 -15.66
CA VAL A 344 5.05 5.11 -16.36
C VAL A 344 3.95 5.96 -15.72
N MET A 345 3.84 5.95 -14.39
CA MET A 345 2.84 6.75 -13.66
C MET A 345 3.03 8.26 -13.87
N LEU A 346 4.26 8.76 -13.89
CA LEU A 346 4.55 10.17 -14.16
C LEU A 346 4.17 10.57 -15.60
N VAL A 347 4.50 9.72 -16.58
CA VAL A 347 4.16 9.93 -17.99
C VAL A 347 2.65 9.91 -18.19
N LEU A 348 1.94 8.90 -17.69
CA LEU A 348 0.48 8.80 -17.78
C LEU A 348 -0.22 9.99 -17.13
N LYS A 349 0.27 10.43 -15.96
CA LYS A 349 -0.25 11.62 -15.27
C LYS A 349 -0.06 12.88 -16.11
N GLU A 350 1.10 13.08 -16.73
CA GLU A 350 1.35 14.24 -17.58
C GLU A 350 0.55 14.18 -18.89
N LEU A 351 0.40 13.01 -19.50
CA LEU A 351 -0.47 12.79 -20.65
C LEU A 351 -1.92 13.15 -20.32
N ARG A 352 -2.44 12.69 -19.17
CA ARG A 352 -3.79 13.05 -18.70
C ARG A 352 -3.93 14.55 -18.49
N ILE A 353 -2.92 15.23 -17.94
CA ILE A 353 -2.98 16.69 -17.73
C ILE A 353 -3.00 17.45 -19.06
N ARG A 354 -2.20 17.03 -20.04
CA ARG A 354 -2.06 17.74 -21.33
C ARG A 354 -3.18 17.43 -22.32
N PHE A 355 -3.56 16.16 -22.41
CA PHE A 355 -4.52 15.68 -23.40
C PHE A 355 -5.90 15.43 -22.81
N GLY A 356 -6.06 15.36 -21.49
CA GLY A 356 -7.37 15.19 -20.83
C GLY A 356 -8.41 16.17 -21.33
N PRO A 357 -8.15 17.50 -21.33
CA PRO A 357 -9.12 18.47 -21.84
C PRO A 357 -9.48 18.28 -23.31
N ILE A 358 -8.53 17.82 -24.14
CA ILE A 358 -8.76 17.56 -25.57
C ILE A 358 -9.61 16.30 -25.75
N ILE A 359 -9.31 15.25 -24.98
CA ILE A 359 -10.08 14.00 -24.98
C ILE A 359 -11.49 14.26 -24.47
N ASP A 360 -11.65 15.01 -23.38
CA ASP A 360 -12.95 15.37 -22.82
C ASP A 360 -13.76 16.21 -23.82
N GLN A 361 -13.11 17.18 -24.50
CA GLN A 361 -13.76 17.94 -25.58
C GLN A 361 -14.18 17.04 -26.75
N ALA A 362 -13.32 16.14 -27.22
CA ALA A 362 -13.62 15.23 -28.30
C ALA A 362 -14.74 14.25 -27.93
N LEU A 363 -14.73 13.73 -26.71
CA LEU A 363 -15.76 12.84 -26.17
C LEU A 363 -17.09 13.58 -26.05
N ASN A 364 -17.08 14.80 -25.51
CA ASN A 364 -18.29 15.62 -25.39
C ASN A 364 -18.86 15.96 -26.78
N GLN A 365 -18.03 16.35 -27.74
CA GLN A 365 -18.48 16.58 -29.12
C GLN A 365 -19.04 15.32 -29.79
N PHE A 366 -18.40 14.17 -29.58
CA PHE A 366 -18.86 12.88 -30.08
C PHE A 366 -20.22 12.48 -29.48
N VAL A 367 -20.34 12.63 -28.15
CA VAL A 367 -21.56 12.37 -27.39
C VAL A 367 -22.67 13.33 -27.82
N ASP A 368 -22.40 14.63 -27.92
CA ASP A 368 -23.36 15.63 -28.39
C ASP A 368 -23.84 15.36 -29.83
N LYS A 369 -22.95 14.92 -30.71
CA LYS A 369 -23.31 14.54 -32.08
C LYS A 369 -24.20 13.30 -32.13
N ILE A 370 -23.83 12.24 -31.42
CA ILE A 370 -24.67 11.02 -31.30
C ILE A 370 -26.03 11.35 -30.68
N LEU A 371 -26.05 12.15 -29.63
CA LEU A 371 -27.27 12.52 -28.92
C LEU A 371 -28.12 13.51 -29.72
N SER A 372 -27.55 14.32 -30.60
CA SER A 372 -28.30 15.22 -31.48
C SER A 372 -28.92 14.49 -32.66
N ASP A 373 -28.23 13.49 -33.22
CA ASP A 373 -28.72 12.65 -34.33
C ASP A 373 -29.78 11.62 -33.90
N LEU A 374 -29.73 11.15 -32.64
CA LEU A 374 -30.67 10.13 -32.13
C LEU A 374 -31.93 10.68 -31.46
N ARG A 375 -31.99 11.95 -31.06
CA ARG A 375 -33.06 12.44 -30.17
C ARG A 375 -34.21 13.12 -30.90
N THR A 376 -35.38 12.48 -30.88
CA THR A 376 -36.67 13.17 -31.07
C THR A 376 -36.89 14.20 -29.93
N PRO A 377 -37.73 15.25 -30.13
CA PRO A 377 -37.98 16.25 -29.08
C PRO A 377 -38.43 15.66 -27.74
N ALA A 378 -39.20 14.57 -27.76
CA ALA A 378 -39.67 13.87 -26.57
C ALA A 378 -38.54 13.16 -25.79
N GLU A 379 -37.51 12.66 -26.48
CA GLU A 379 -36.36 12.03 -25.83
C GLU A 379 -35.42 13.07 -25.23
N LYS A 380 -35.30 14.26 -25.84
CA LYS A 380 -34.57 15.40 -25.25
C LYS A 380 -35.17 15.80 -23.91
N GLU A 381 -36.50 15.90 -23.83
CA GLU A 381 -37.21 16.25 -22.61
C GLU A 381 -37.03 15.19 -21.51
N ARG A 382 -37.14 13.89 -21.85
CA ARG A 382 -36.93 12.79 -20.90
C ARG A 382 -35.51 12.75 -20.34
N ILE A 383 -34.51 13.01 -21.18
CA ILE A 383 -33.11 13.00 -20.75
C ILE A 383 -32.79 14.23 -19.90
N CYS A 384 -33.29 15.43 -20.25
CA CYS A 384 -33.18 16.60 -19.38
C CYS A 384 -33.86 16.35 -18.02
N ALA A 385 -35.03 15.71 -18.02
CA ALA A 385 -35.70 15.31 -16.79
C ALA A 385 -34.90 14.27 -15.99
N PHE A 386 -34.20 13.35 -16.65
CA PHE A 386 -33.32 12.37 -16.00
C PHE A 386 -32.10 13.03 -15.34
N TYR A 387 -31.40 13.91 -16.06
CA TYR A 387 -30.27 14.66 -15.49
C TYR A 387 -30.71 15.59 -14.36
N GLY A 388 -31.86 16.26 -14.49
CA GLY A 388 -32.44 17.04 -13.40
C GLY A 388 -32.74 16.20 -12.16
N ARG A 389 -33.24 14.96 -12.32
CA ARG A 389 -33.41 14.04 -11.19
C ARG A 389 -32.08 13.62 -10.57
N LEU A 390 -31.07 13.34 -11.39
CA LEU A 390 -29.73 12.99 -10.90
C LEU A 390 -29.12 14.13 -10.07
N GLU A 391 -29.24 15.37 -10.52
CA GLU A 391 -28.72 16.54 -9.80
C GLU A 391 -29.45 16.74 -8.45
N VAL A 392 -30.77 16.53 -8.42
CA VAL A 392 -31.54 16.54 -7.17
C VAL A 392 -31.08 15.43 -6.22
N TYR A 393 -30.84 14.21 -6.73
CA TYR A 393 -30.32 13.11 -5.91
C TYR A 393 -28.91 13.37 -5.41
N ASP A 394 -28.03 13.91 -6.24
CA ASP A 394 -26.65 14.23 -5.87
C ASP A 394 -26.61 15.27 -4.75
N LYS A 395 -27.44 16.32 -4.86
CA LYS A 395 -27.60 17.31 -3.80
C LYS A 395 -28.15 16.69 -2.51
N TYR A 396 -29.20 15.88 -2.62
CA TYR A 396 -29.79 15.20 -1.46
C TYR A 396 -28.80 14.25 -0.77
N LEU A 397 -28.05 13.45 -1.54
CA LEU A 397 -27.03 12.54 -1.00
C LEU A 397 -25.88 13.31 -0.37
N THR A 398 -25.50 14.46 -0.93
CA THR A 398 -24.48 15.34 -0.36
C THR A 398 -24.94 15.94 0.97
N GLU A 399 -26.19 16.41 1.05
CA GLU A 399 -26.78 16.90 2.29
C GLU A 399 -26.86 15.79 3.35
N LEU A 400 -27.35 14.61 2.97
CA LEU A 400 -27.42 13.44 3.87
C LEU A 400 -26.04 13.00 4.37
N LEU A 401 -25.03 13.01 3.49
CA LEU A 401 -23.66 12.70 3.86
C LEU A 401 -23.09 13.76 4.82
N ALA A 402 -23.36 15.05 4.58
CA ALA A 402 -22.94 16.12 5.47
C ALA A 402 -23.59 16.00 6.85
N GLU A 403 -24.89 15.68 6.93
CA GLU A 403 -25.59 15.42 8.18
C GLU A 403 -25.03 14.21 8.92
N PHE A 404 -24.79 13.10 8.20
CA PHE A 404 -24.18 11.90 8.77
C PHE A 404 -22.78 12.18 9.32
N VAL A 405 -21.93 12.87 8.55
CA VAL A 405 -20.58 13.24 8.98
C VAL A 405 -20.63 14.14 10.22
N ALA A 406 -21.52 15.15 10.24
CA ALA A 406 -21.67 16.03 11.39
C ALA A 406 -22.16 15.28 12.65
N ALA A 407 -23.07 14.32 12.49
CA ALA A 407 -23.53 13.47 13.59
C ALA A 407 -22.39 12.61 14.15
N VAL A 408 -21.64 11.93 13.27
CA VAL A 408 -20.49 11.11 13.66
C VAL A 408 -19.41 11.96 14.33
N GLU A 409 -19.04 13.11 13.76
CA GLU A 409 -18.05 14.01 14.37
C GLU A 409 -18.48 14.47 15.76
N LYS A 410 -19.76 14.79 15.95
CA LYS A 410 -20.29 15.17 17.26
C LYS A 410 -20.22 14.02 18.27
N GLU A 411 -20.62 12.81 17.88
CA GLU A 411 -20.50 11.61 18.73
C GLU A 411 -19.04 11.35 19.13
N TYR A 412 -18.10 11.45 18.18
CA TYR A 412 -16.68 11.30 18.47
C TYR A 412 -16.16 12.40 19.39
N GLN A 413 -16.57 13.66 19.20
CA GLN A 413 -16.16 14.77 20.08
C GLN A 413 -16.64 14.55 21.53
N GLU A 414 -17.91 14.17 21.71
CA GLU A 414 -18.45 13.83 23.03
C GLU A 414 -17.66 12.67 23.65
N LEU A 415 -17.38 11.62 22.89
CA LEU A 415 -16.58 10.48 23.36
C LEU A 415 -15.15 10.90 23.77
N TYR A 416 -14.46 11.71 22.97
CA TYR A 416 -13.09 12.16 23.27
C TYR A 416 -13.04 13.03 24.52
N ILE A 417 -14.00 13.94 24.71
CA ILE A 417 -14.07 14.78 25.93
C ILE A 417 -14.21 13.90 27.16
N GLU A 418 -15.08 12.89 27.12
CA GLU A 418 -15.30 11.99 28.26
C GLU A 418 -14.10 11.05 28.48
N ILE A 419 -13.42 10.59 27.42
CA ILE A 419 -12.16 9.82 27.51
C ILE A 419 -11.07 10.65 28.19
N GLU A 420 -10.79 11.86 27.69
CA GLU A 420 -9.76 12.73 28.24
C GLU A 420 -10.04 13.04 29.71
N ALA A 421 -11.28 13.41 30.05
CA ALA A 421 -11.65 13.73 31.42
C ALA A 421 -11.60 12.51 32.37
N THR A 422 -11.89 11.30 31.88
CA THR A 422 -11.80 10.06 32.66
C THR A 422 -10.35 9.73 33.04
N PHE A 423 -9.40 9.95 32.12
CA PHE A 423 -7.99 9.61 32.29
C PHE A 423 -7.09 10.79 32.70
N ASP A 424 -7.66 11.97 32.96
CA ASP A 424 -6.94 13.15 33.45
C ASP A 424 -6.58 13.01 34.94
N ASP A 425 -5.30 12.74 35.22
CA ASP A 425 -4.79 12.58 36.58
C ASP A 425 -4.76 13.87 37.41
N THR A 426 -5.04 15.04 36.80
CA THR A 426 -5.18 16.30 37.53
C THR A 426 -6.56 16.47 38.17
N ARG A 427 -7.56 15.68 37.75
CA ARG A 427 -8.92 15.69 38.29
C ARG A 427 -9.05 14.77 39.50
N ASN A 428 -9.99 15.09 40.37
CA ASN A 428 -10.27 14.26 41.54
C ASN A 428 -10.92 12.92 41.14
N SER A 429 -10.85 11.93 42.02
CA SER A 429 -11.35 10.57 41.73
C SER A 429 -12.87 10.48 41.54
N SER A 430 -13.64 11.39 42.13
CA SER A 430 -15.11 11.42 41.97
C SER A 430 -15.49 11.93 40.58
N ASP A 431 -14.88 13.03 40.15
CA ASP A 431 -15.12 13.62 38.83
C ASP A 431 -14.73 12.63 37.71
N ARG A 432 -13.59 11.95 37.88
CA ARG A 432 -13.15 10.91 36.92
C ARG A 432 -14.11 9.72 36.86
N ALA A 433 -14.71 9.34 37.99
CA ALA A 433 -15.70 8.27 38.03
C ALA A 433 -17.00 8.68 37.34
N GLU A 434 -17.44 9.93 37.50
CA GLU A 434 -18.62 10.47 36.80
C GLU A 434 -18.40 10.51 35.28
N HIS A 435 -17.24 10.99 34.83
CA HIS A 435 -16.87 10.97 33.41
C HIS A 435 -16.74 9.54 32.86
N SER A 436 -16.24 8.59 33.66
CA SER A 436 -16.19 7.17 33.26
C SER A 436 -17.57 6.55 33.09
N VAL A 437 -18.53 6.91 33.95
CA VAL A 437 -19.93 6.46 33.83
C VAL A 437 -20.56 7.04 32.57
N LYS A 438 -20.36 8.34 32.33
CA LYS A 438 -20.91 9.02 31.16
C LYS A 438 -20.29 8.53 29.85
N LEU A 439 -18.99 8.24 29.84
CA LEU A 439 -18.29 7.60 28.72
C LEU A 439 -18.92 6.24 28.37
N ALA A 440 -19.24 5.41 29.36
CA ALA A 440 -19.90 4.13 29.14
C ALA A 440 -21.31 4.30 28.55
N GLN A 441 -22.07 5.29 29.02
CA GLN A 441 -23.40 5.60 28.49
C GLN A 441 -23.33 6.06 27.03
N VAL A 442 -22.42 7.00 26.70
CA VAL A 442 -22.23 7.51 25.32
C VAL A 442 -21.69 6.41 24.39
N SER A 443 -20.93 5.46 24.92
CA SER A 443 -20.45 4.28 24.16
C SER A 443 -21.52 3.20 23.94
N GLY A 444 -22.77 3.41 24.40
CA GLY A 444 -23.87 2.47 24.23
C GLY A 444 -23.79 1.23 25.12
N VAL A 445 -23.09 1.32 26.27
CA VAL A 445 -23.08 0.24 27.26
C VAL A 445 -24.44 0.15 27.94
N ASP A 446 -25.00 -1.06 28.03
CA ASP A 446 -26.26 -1.31 28.72
C ASP A 446 -26.20 -0.83 30.18
N GLU A 447 -27.23 -0.12 30.65
CA GLU A 447 -27.25 0.49 31.98
C GLU A 447 -27.00 -0.50 33.12
N SER A 448 -27.40 -1.78 32.95
CA SER A 448 -27.17 -2.84 33.94
C SER A 448 -25.69 -3.21 34.13
N ARG A 449 -24.82 -2.78 33.22
CA ARG A 449 -23.37 -3.06 33.23
C ARG A 449 -22.53 -1.85 33.60
N ILE A 450 -23.17 -0.71 33.89
CA ILE A 450 -22.48 0.53 34.27
C ILE A 450 -22.44 0.62 35.79
N VAL A 451 -21.24 0.53 36.36
CA VAL A 451 -21.01 0.65 37.80
C VAL A 451 -21.05 2.13 38.19
N LYS A 452 -22.13 2.58 38.83
CA LYS A 452 -22.34 3.99 39.24
C LYS A 452 -21.93 4.24 40.70
N SER A 453 -21.80 3.17 41.49
CA SER A 453 -21.46 3.25 42.91
C SER A 453 -20.70 2.01 43.39
N ARG A 454 -20.12 2.07 44.61
CA ARG A 454 -19.47 0.91 45.24
C ARG A 454 -20.44 -0.26 45.48
N LYS A 455 -21.72 0.04 45.73
CA LYS A 455 -22.75 -0.99 45.90
C LYS A 455 -22.98 -1.74 44.59
N ASP A 456 -23.02 -1.03 43.46
CA ASP A 456 -23.16 -1.67 42.14
C ASP A 456 -21.95 -2.53 41.79
N LEU A 457 -20.76 -2.16 42.29
CA LEU A 457 -19.55 -2.98 42.17
C LEU A 457 -19.67 -4.26 42.99
N ASP A 458 -20.15 -4.17 44.23
CA ASP A 458 -20.37 -5.31 45.11
C ASP A 458 -21.46 -6.24 44.55
N ASP A 459 -22.55 -5.70 43.99
CA ASP A 459 -23.64 -6.46 43.36
C ASP A 459 -23.19 -7.16 42.04
N LEU A 460 -22.18 -6.62 41.35
CA LEU A 460 -21.64 -7.20 40.10
C LEU A 460 -20.66 -8.36 40.37
N PHE A 461 -20.01 -8.38 41.54
CA PHE A 461 -18.97 -9.35 41.90
C PHE A 461 -19.33 -10.24 43.12
N GLY A 462 -20.51 -10.06 43.70
CA GLY A 462 -21.02 -10.75 44.91
C GLY A 462 -21.86 -12.00 44.64
#